data_AF-A0AAW0EHQ8-F1
#
_entry.id   AF-A0AAW0EHQ8-F1
#
_cell.length_a   1.000
_cell.length_b   1.000
_cell.length_c   1.000
_cell.angle_alpha   90.00
_cell.angle_beta   90.00
_cell.angle_gamma   90.00
#
_symmetry.space_group_name_H-M   'P 1'
#
loop_
_entity.id
_entity.type
_entity.pdbx_description
1 polymer ?
#
loop_
_entity_poly.entity_id
_entity_poly.type
_entity_poly.pdbx_seq_one_letter_code
_entity_poly.pdbx_strand_id
1 'polypeptide(L)'
;MDQQKSPSRRQLNKGQACYNCRLVRCDSVRPICGPCARFVGGGLEDCEYTAESGIARSQVLEEQISIIESRIQELEKPNENRASVGLHNPYQPSYSPLGFTNPQPQAGPSGSRPSLIILLVKPRPPNLTRTLIDSFLRHASQIGFFLNPQMFNSISSRPSLSQIACPALIDAICLWGSHLSHSEALSSQTTTLLPEALRSAAMSLSNQRNPNTVIQTIQAEALLAQYFFRNARILEGKYHASTAVSIALSSGFHKIRSPNIQSNPPQSPTGYPPTAQEEGERINAFWAVLTLNNTWLAADGSPGDVLYAIVDTPWPLDIEMYSQVGILFTHTQPSNSSSTVENFLSNVPDHATALVALHAKAAIVFDQAYRLATQFTESMNRTNQPNNHCAEYSRLHQVIESLKQGLPPISSSEVNSKSLLLVIHSFVHAATIQLNNPFRLHFDISRSRAINAAIAIVDCMRQTNLPTLGYIDAIVGTLWMAASQVFMTELSQARHNSGSSRQNVQQFRQAVETILAAMSVFSDCRMIELQSETAQRNYAAV
;
A
#
# COMPACT_ATOMS: atom_id res chain seq x y z
N MET A 1 5.67 4.09 -77.68
CA MET A 1 5.50 3.10 -76.58
C MET A 1 6.61 3.36 -75.60
N ASP A 2 6.22 3.92 -74.46
CA ASP A 2 7.06 4.70 -73.57
C ASP A 2 8.13 3.91 -72.80
N GLN A 3 9.21 4.66 -72.54
CA GLN A 3 10.52 4.24 -72.07
C GLN A 3 10.52 3.64 -70.66
N GLN A 4 11.23 2.52 -70.52
CA GLN A 4 11.79 2.04 -69.25
C GLN A 4 12.67 3.13 -68.62
N LYS A 5 12.18 3.80 -67.57
CA LYS A 5 13.00 4.62 -66.68
C LYS A 5 13.52 3.74 -65.54
N SER A 6 14.79 3.37 -65.63
CA SER A 6 15.61 2.93 -64.49
C SER A 6 15.57 3.97 -63.36
N PRO A 7 15.25 3.61 -62.10
CA PRO A 7 15.27 4.58 -61.02
C PRO A 7 16.72 4.96 -60.69
N SER A 8 16.95 6.26 -60.62
CA SER A 8 18.26 6.87 -60.42
C SER A 8 18.93 6.43 -59.11
N ARG A 9 20.26 6.28 -59.15
CA ARG A 9 21.11 6.13 -57.96
C ARG A 9 20.98 7.39 -57.10
N ARG A 10 20.03 7.40 -56.16
CA ARG A 10 20.03 8.35 -55.04
C ARG A 10 20.98 7.82 -53.97
N GLN A 11 22.04 8.57 -53.66
CA GLN A 11 22.79 8.37 -52.41
C GLN A 11 21.82 8.67 -51.26
N LEU A 12 21.63 7.70 -50.37
CA LEU A 12 20.84 7.90 -49.16
C LEU A 12 21.62 8.78 -48.18
N ASN A 13 20.94 9.77 -47.59
CA ASN A 13 21.53 10.62 -46.55
C ASN A 13 21.89 9.77 -45.31
N LYS A 14 22.95 10.16 -44.58
CA LYS A 14 23.35 9.48 -43.33
C LYS A 14 22.16 9.39 -42.38
N GLY A 15 21.85 8.17 -41.91
CA GLY A 15 20.74 7.91 -40.99
C GLY A 15 19.44 7.38 -41.62
N GLN A 16 19.35 7.28 -42.94
CA GLN A 16 18.13 6.79 -43.64
C GLN A 16 18.09 5.27 -43.88
N ALA A 17 19.16 4.55 -43.55
CA ALA A 17 19.19 3.08 -43.65
C ALA A 17 18.55 2.43 -42.41
N CYS A 18 17.79 1.35 -42.60
CA CYS A 18 17.28 0.55 -41.48
C CYS A 18 18.44 -0.09 -40.71
N TYR A 19 18.19 -0.48 -39.46
CA TYR A 19 19.20 -1.03 -38.56
C TYR A 19 19.97 -2.21 -39.19
N ASN A 20 19.25 -3.15 -39.79
CA ASN A 20 19.82 -4.36 -40.41
C ASN A 20 20.65 -4.07 -41.67
N CYS A 21 20.45 -2.92 -42.30
CA CYS A 21 21.17 -2.52 -43.51
C CYS A 21 22.10 -1.33 -43.29
N ARG A 22 22.67 -1.16 -42.09
CA ARG A 22 23.73 -0.16 -41.85
C ARG A 22 25.07 -0.52 -42.50
N LEU A 23 25.37 -1.81 -42.59
CA LEU A 23 26.62 -2.34 -43.15
C LEU A 23 26.48 -2.81 -44.62
N VAL A 24 25.25 -2.88 -45.13
CA VAL A 24 24.92 -3.25 -46.52
C VAL A 24 24.03 -2.17 -47.16
N ARG A 25 23.75 -2.26 -48.46
CA ARG A 25 23.00 -1.20 -49.16
C ARG A 25 21.48 -1.31 -48.89
N CYS A 26 20.95 -0.41 -48.07
CA CYS A 26 19.50 -0.23 -47.85
C CYS A 26 18.83 0.51 -49.02
N ASP A 27 17.56 0.22 -49.33
CA ASP A 27 16.75 0.97 -50.29
C ASP A 27 15.72 1.92 -49.62
N SER A 28 15.65 1.90 -48.29
CA SER A 28 14.85 2.80 -47.44
C SER A 28 13.34 2.78 -47.71
N VAL A 29 12.85 1.71 -48.35
CA VAL A 29 11.41 1.46 -48.52
C VAL A 29 10.80 1.05 -47.18
N ARG A 30 9.65 1.64 -46.83
CA ARG A 30 8.89 1.36 -45.61
C ARG A 30 7.63 0.55 -45.95
N PRO A 31 7.16 -0.36 -45.08
CA PRO A 31 7.65 -0.64 -43.72
C PRO A 31 8.90 -1.54 -43.67
N ILE A 32 9.15 -2.38 -44.68
CA ILE A 32 10.31 -3.27 -44.76
C ILE A 32 11.10 -2.96 -46.02
N CYS A 33 12.43 -2.82 -45.90
CA CYS A 33 13.32 -2.56 -47.02
C CYS A 33 13.45 -3.80 -47.93
N GLY A 34 13.64 -3.61 -49.23
CA GLY A 34 13.71 -4.72 -50.20
C GLY A 34 14.82 -5.75 -49.93
N PRO A 35 15.99 -5.37 -49.37
CA PRO A 35 16.98 -6.33 -48.87
C PRO A 35 16.48 -7.19 -47.70
N CYS A 36 15.83 -6.58 -46.69
CA CYS A 36 15.27 -7.31 -45.55
C CYS A 36 14.12 -8.24 -45.96
N ALA A 37 13.30 -7.81 -46.94
CA ALA A 37 12.19 -8.62 -47.45
C ALA A 37 12.65 -9.89 -48.22
N ARG A 38 13.89 -9.91 -48.72
CA ARG A 38 14.42 -11.00 -49.55
C ARG A 38 15.23 -12.04 -48.78
N PHE A 39 15.48 -11.84 -47.49
CA PHE A 39 16.13 -12.85 -46.66
C PHE A 39 15.16 -14.03 -46.41
N VAL A 40 15.55 -15.23 -46.86
CA VAL A 40 14.71 -16.42 -46.93
C VAL A 40 14.61 -17.08 -45.55
N GLY A 41 13.39 -17.21 -45.00
CA GLY A 41 13.13 -18.01 -43.79
C GLY A 41 12.14 -17.47 -42.74
N GLY A 42 11.27 -16.51 -43.08
CA GLY A 42 10.43 -15.83 -42.08
C GLY A 42 11.21 -14.68 -41.46
N GLY A 43 10.75 -13.46 -41.73
CA GLY A 43 11.56 -12.24 -41.66
C GLY A 43 12.21 -12.00 -40.30
N LEU A 44 13.36 -11.32 -40.32
CA LEU A 44 13.69 -10.44 -39.20
C LEU A 44 12.50 -9.50 -39.03
N GLU A 45 11.69 -9.75 -38.00
CA GLU A 45 10.40 -9.07 -37.77
C GLU A 45 10.56 -7.55 -37.62
N ASP A 46 11.78 -7.07 -37.34
CA ASP A 46 12.08 -5.66 -37.08
C ASP A 46 13.01 -5.05 -38.13
N CYS A 47 12.47 -4.70 -39.30
CA CYS A 47 13.12 -3.75 -40.22
C CYS A 47 12.98 -2.31 -39.66
N GLU A 48 13.70 -2.02 -38.57
CA GLU A 48 13.54 -0.78 -37.82
C GLU A 48 14.30 0.40 -38.45
N TYR A 49 13.62 1.53 -38.59
CA TYR A 49 14.20 2.82 -38.98
C TYR A 49 14.13 3.75 -37.79
N THR A 50 15.20 4.50 -37.51
CA THR A 50 15.14 5.59 -36.52
C THR A 50 14.14 6.64 -36.99
N ALA A 51 12.96 6.66 -36.37
CA ALA A 51 12.01 7.74 -36.55
C ALA A 51 12.50 8.96 -35.75
N GLU A 52 12.47 10.12 -36.40
CA GLU A 52 12.56 11.42 -35.74
C GLU A 52 11.39 11.54 -34.74
N SER A 53 11.69 12.01 -33.53
CA SER A 53 10.81 12.30 -32.39
C SER A 53 10.89 11.29 -31.23
N GLY A 54 11.68 11.65 -30.21
CA GLY A 54 11.72 11.02 -28.90
C GLY A 54 13.16 10.78 -28.45
N ILE A 55 13.50 11.28 -27.26
CA ILE A 55 14.84 11.20 -26.65
C ILE A 55 15.41 9.78 -26.81
N ALA A 56 16.59 9.67 -27.40
CA ALA A 56 17.20 8.40 -27.73
C ALA A 56 17.40 7.60 -26.43
N ARG A 57 16.94 6.34 -26.40
CA ARG A 57 17.14 5.41 -25.29
C ARG A 57 18.61 5.33 -24.84
N SER A 58 19.55 5.59 -25.75
CA SER A 58 20.98 5.71 -25.44
C SER A 58 21.31 6.89 -24.52
N GLN A 59 20.67 8.05 -24.69
CA GLN A 59 20.89 9.21 -23.83
C GLN A 59 20.34 8.98 -22.41
N VAL A 60 19.19 8.31 -22.29
CA VAL A 60 18.64 7.92 -20.98
C VAL A 60 19.55 6.91 -20.28
N LEU A 61 20.13 5.97 -21.04
CA LEU A 61 21.09 5.01 -20.49
C LEU A 61 22.42 5.67 -20.13
N GLU A 62 22.93 6.62 -20.91
CA GLU A 62 24.13 7.39 -20.59
C GLU A 62 23.94 8.27 -19.33
N GLU A 63 22.76 8.86 -19.16
CA GLU A 63 22.41 9.62 -17.96
C GLU A 63 22.33 8.71 -16.73
N GLN A 64 21.73 7.52 -16.86
CA GLN A 64 21.70 6.54 -15.77
C GLN A 64 23.08 5.96 -15.44
N ILE A 65 23.93 5.73 -16.44
CA ILE A 65 25.33 5.31 -16.21
C ILE A 65 26.08 6.39 -15.44
N SER A 66 25.95 7.66 -15.82
CA SER A 66 26.59 8.78 -15.13
C SER A 66 26.18 8.89 -13.65
N ILE A 67 24.88 8.70 -13.36
CA ILE A 67 24.36 8.71 -11.99
C ILE A 67 24.90 7.52 -11.18
N ILE A 68 24.94 6.33 -11.78
CA ILE A 68 25.41 5.11 -11.11
C ILE A 68 26.93 5.17 -10.89
N GLU A 69 27.71 5.65 -11.85
CA GLU A 69 29.16 5.84 -11.72
C GLU A 69 29.50 6.86 -10.63
N SER A 70 28.77 7.97 -10.55
CA SER A 70 28.90 8.95 -9.46
C SER A 70 28.62 8.31 -8.10
N ARG A 71 27.57 7.48 -8.01
CA ARG A 71 27.22 6.78 -6.76
C ARG A 71 28.22 5.70 -6.38
N ILE A 72 28.80 4.99 -7.35
CA ILE A 72 29.89 4.05 -7.11
C ILE A 72 31.12 4.81 -6.61
N GLN A 73 31.44 5.96 -7.19
CA GLN A 73 32.58 6.77 -6.77
C GLN A 73 32.44 7.30 -5.33
N GLU A 74 31.22 7.66 -4.90
CA GLU A 74 30.90 7.98 -3.51
C GLU A 74 31.07 6.78 -2.56
N LEU A 75 30.76 5.58 -3.03
CA LEU A 75 30.85 4.34 -2.24
C LEU A 75 32.27 3.76 -2.19
N GLU A 76 33.07 3.97 -3.23
CA GLU A 76 34.46 3.49 -3.34
C GLU A 76 35.47 4.39 -2.61
N LYS A 77 35.12 5.67 -2.34
CA LYS A 77 35.95 6.60 -1.55
C LYS A 77 35.30 7.00 -0.22
N PRO A 78 35.02 6.06 0.70
CA PRO A 78 34.35 6.36 1.96
C PRO A 78 35.18 7.23 2.93
N ASN A 79 36.48 7.43 2.67
CA ASN A 79 37.42 8.12 3.57
C ASN A 79 37.71 9.59 3.23
N GLU A 80 37.23 10.15 2.11
CA GLU A 80 37.50 11.56 1.78
C GLU A 80 36.38 12.53 2.21
N ASN A 81 35.19 12.05 2.64
CA ASN A 81 34.06 12.96 2.95
C ASN A 81 33.17 12.61 4.17
N ARG A 82 33.59 11.75 5.11
CA ARG A 82 32.92 11.61 6.42
C ARG A 82 33.90 11.39 7.56
N ALA A 83 33.74 12.17 8.63
CA ALA A 83 34.31 11.88 9.94
C ALA A 83 33.89 10.45 10.34
N SER A 84 34.86 9.57 10.45
CA SER A 84 34.66 8.12 10.51
C SER A 84 34.29 7.64 11.91
N VAL A 85 33.18 6.90 12.00
CA VAL A 85 32.89 5.99 13.11
C VAL A 85 33.21 4.58 12.60
N GLY A 86 34.30 4.00 13.11
CA GLY A 86 34.70 2.63 12.75
C GLY A 86 33.84 1.58 13.45
N LEU A 87 33.30 0.63 12.69
CA LEU A 87 32.66 -0.58 13.23
C LEU A 87 33.73 -1.63 13.55
N HIS A 88 33.66 -2.17 14.77
CA HIS A 88 34.56 -3.21 15.25
C HIS A 88 34.10 -4.60 14.76
N ASN A 89 35.04 -5.39 14.25
CA ASN A 89 34.81 -6.77 13.80
C ASN A 89 35.03 -7.75 14.97
N PRO A 90 34.00 -8.47 15.47
CA PRO A 90 34.07 -9.21 16.72
C PRO A 90 34.79 -10.57 16.67
N TYR A 91 35.49 -10.91 15.59
CA TYR A 91 36.16 -12.22 15.43
C TYR A 91 37.65 -12.17 15.05
N GLN A 92 38.36 -11.06 15.28
CA GLN A 92 39.81 -11.05 15.04
C GLN A 92 40.61 -11.49 16.29
N PRO A 93 41.37 -12.61 16.24
CA PRO A 93 42.30 -12.97 17.30
C PRO A 93 43.54 -12.08 17.21
N SER A 94 43.72 -11.21 18.21
CA SER A 94 44.83 -10.27 18.30
C SER A 94 46.11 -10.95 18.81
N TYR A 95 47.05 -11.21 17.90
CA TYR A 95 48.46 -11.40 18.25
C TYR A 95 49.25 -10.19 17.77
N SER A 96 49.82 -9.42 18.71
CA SER A 96 51.04 -8.63 18.49
C SER A 96 51.69 -8.21 19.82
N PRO A 97 53.02 -8.00 19.85
CA PRO A 97 53.84 -8.22 21.03
C PRO A 97 54.29 -6.94 21.75
N LEU A 98 54.54 -7.12 23.05
CA LEU A 98 55.52 -6.47 23.94
C LEU A 98 55.70 -4.92 23.88
N GLY A 99 55.34 -4.30 25.01
CA GLY A 99 55.84 -2.98 25.42
C GLY A 99 55.43 -2.71 26.87
N PHE A 100 56.35 -2.95 27.81
CA PHE A 100 56.16 -2.78 29.24
C PHE A 100 55.85 -1.34 29.63
N THR A 101 54.85 -1.12 30.49
CA THR A 101 54.99 -0.53 31.83
C THR A 101 53.62 -0.52 32.54
N ASN A 102 53.58 -1.11 33.73
CA ASN A 102 52.45 -1.06 34.68
C ASN A 102 52.59 0.23 35.52
N PRO A 103 51.51 0.84 36.10
CA PRO A 103 50.70 0.16 37.12
C PRO A 103 49.18 0.51 37.16
N GLN A 104 48.37 -0.55 37.21
CA GLN A 104 47.21 -0.77 38.11
C GLN A 104 46.13 0.33 38.29
N PRO A 105 44.85 0.08 37.91
CA PRO A 105 43.69 0.82 38.40
C PRO A 105 42.87 0.01 39.42
N GLN A 106 42.55 0.70 40.52
CA GLN A 106 41.58 0.30 41.53
C GLN A 106 40.16 0.17 40.95
N ALA A 107 39.37 -0.71 41.55
CA ALA A 107 37.98 -0.96 41.23
C ALA A 107 37.10 0.31 41.37
N GLY A 108 36.32 0.60 40.32
CA GLY A 108 35.22 1.56 40.32
C GLY A 108 34.00 0.95 39.62
N PRO A 109 32.76 1.28 40.03
CA PRO A 109 31.58 0.48 39.69
C PRO A 109 31.11 0.73 38.24
N SER A 110 30.60 -0.34 37.63
CA SER A 110 29.93 -0.38 36.34
C SER A 110 28.87 0.71 36.18
N GLY A 111 29.18 1.74 35.40
CA GLY A 111 28.22 2.70 34.88
C GLY A 111 28.03 2.47 33.38
N SER A 112 26.93 1.83 33.00
CA SER A 112 26.46 1.72 31.62
C SER A 112 26.39 3.13 31.01
N ARG A 113 27.31 3.47 30.10
CA ARG A 113 27.24 4.72 29.35
C ARG A 113 25.99 4.68 28.45
N PRO A 114 24.98 5.55 28.64
CA PRO A 114 23.91 5.69 27.68
C PRO A 114 24.48 6.31 26.39
N SER A 115 24.06 5.81 25.24
CA SER A 115 24.41 6.36 23.93
C SER A 115 24.20 7.88 23.90
N LEU A 116 25.20 8.65 23.46
CA LEU A 116 25.20 10.13 23.44
C LEU A 116 24.00 10.76 22.70
N ILE A 117 23.30 9.99 21.86
CA ILE A 117 22.08 10.40 21.14
C ILE A 117 20.89 10.62 22.10
N ILE A 118 20.82 9.90 23.23
CA ILE A 118 19.71 10.01 24.20
C ILE A 118 19.76 11.36 24.95
N LEU A 119 20.93 11.99 25.04
CA LEU A 119 21.12 13.23 25.81
C LEU A 119 20.67 14.51 25.08
N LEU A 120 20.38 14.44 23.78
CA LEU A 120 19.98 15.62 22.98
C LEU A 120 18.45 15.77 22.83
N VAL A 121 17.67 14.77 23.24
CA VAL A 121 16.21 14.83 23.16
C VAL A 121 15.66 15.37 24.47
N LYS A 122 15.15 16.61 24.46
CA LYS A 122 14.41 17.16 25.60
C LYS A 122 13.17 16.29 25.84
N PRO A 123 13.02 15.64 27.01
CA PRO A 123 11.87 14.78 27.26
C PRO A 123 10.58 15.60 27.21
N ARG A 124 9.57 15.06 26.53
CA ARG A 124 8.26 15.71 26.39
C ARG A 124 7.61 15.83 27.77
N PRO A 125 6.99 16.99 28.10
CA PRO A 125 6.25 17.12 29.36
C PRO A 125 5.21 16.00 29.49
N PRO A 126 5.10 15.36 30.67
CA PRO A 126 4.22 14.21 30.85
C PRO A 126 2.75 14.57 30.65
N ASN A 127 2.35 15.79 31.06
CA ASN A 127 0.99 16.30 30.88
C ASN A 127 0.62 16.44 29.40
N LEU A 128 1.53 16.99 28.59
CA LEU A 128 1.35 17.12 27.15
C LEU A 128 1.22 15.74 26.49
N THR A 129 2.08 14.80 26.86
CA THR A 129 2.05 13.43 26.34
C THR A 129 0.70 12.77 26.62
N ARG A 130 0.16 12.92 27.83
CA ARG A 130 -1.17 12.40 28.19
C ARG A 130 -2.28 13.02 27.33
N THR A 131 -2.32 14.35 27.21
CA THR A 131 -3.33 15.04 26.39
C THR A 131 -3.32 14.57 24.93
N LEU A 132 -2.13 14.34 24.35
CA LEU A 132 -2.00 13.85 22.97
C LEU A 132 -2.49 12.41 22.83
N ILE A 133 -2.14 11.53 23.79
CA ILE A 133 -2.64 10.15 23.83
C ILE A 133 -4.17 10.14 23.94
N ASP A 134 -4.75 10.92 24.86
CA ASP A 134 -6.21 11.01 25.03
C ASP A 134 -6.89 11.52 23.75
N SER A 135 -6.26 12.47 23.06
CA SER A 135 -6.75 12.98 21.78
C SER A 135 -6.79 11.87 20.71
N PHE A 136 -5.73 11.08 20.60
CA PHE A 136 -5.63 9.95 19.67
C PHE A 136 -6.62 8.84 20.00
N LEU A 137 -6.76 8.45 21.27
CA LEU A 137 -7.58 7.31 21.68
C LEU A 137 -9.06 7.44 21.27
N ARG A 138 -9.57 8.67 21.14
CA ARG A 138 -10.93 8.94 20.64
C ARG A 138 -11.15 8.51 19.19
N HIS A 139 -10.07 8.38 18.40
CA HIS A 139 -10.09 8.04 16.98
C HIS A 139 -9.30 6.77 16.66
N ALA A 140 -8.77 6.07 17.66
CA ALA A 140 -7.82 4.97 17.49
C ALA A 140 -8.33 3.86 16.56
N SER A 141 -9.58 3.42 16.73
CA SER A 141 -10.18 2.38 15.88
C SER A 141 -10.35 2.82 14.42
N GLN A 142 -10.60 4.11 14.18
CA GLN A 142 -10.77 4.68 12.84
C GLN A 142 -9.42 4.83 12.11
N ILE A 143 -8.32 4.99 12.86
CA ILE A 143 -6.94 5.16 12.36
C ILE A 143 -6.19 3.80 12.38
N GLY A 144 -6.89 2.68 12.44
CA GLY A 144 -6.26 1.35 12.36
C GLY A 144 -5.33 1.01 13.55
N PHE A 145 -5.68 1.45 14.76
CA PHE A 145 -5.05 0.95 15.98
C PHE A 145 -5.58 -0.45 16.29
N PHE A 146 -4.72 -1.46 16.15
CA PHE A 146 -5.08 -2.88 16.28
C PHE A 146 -4.70 -3.49 17.64
N LEU A 147 -3.91 -2.80 18.45
CA LEU A 147 -3.60 -3.20 19.83
C LEU A 147 -4.77 -2.89 20.76
N ASN A 148 -4.82 -3.52 21.95
CA ASN A 148 -5.83 -3.20 22.94
C ASN A 148 -5.65 -1.78 23.51
N PRO A 149 -6.60 -0.84 23.29
CA PRO A 149 -6.49 0.53 23.80
C PRO A 149 -6.42 0.60 25.34
N GLN A 150 -6.97 -0.40 26.04
CA GLN A 150 -6.98 -0.46 27.50
C GLN A 150 -5.57 -0.55 28.11
N MET A 151 -4.54 -0.90 27.33
CA MET A 151 -3.15 -0.88 27.80
C MET A 151 -2.75 0.50 28.35
N PHE A 152 -3.35 1.58 27.82
CA PHE A 152 -3.10 2.95 28.25
C PHE A 152 -3.91 3.39 29.49
N ASN A 153 -4.89 2.62 29.95
CA ASN A 153 -5.60 2.91 31.21
C ASN A 153 -4.67 2.77 32.42
N SER A 154 -3.62 1.96 32.30
CA SER A 154 -2.60 1.75 33.33
C SER A 154 -1.55 2.87 33.43
N ILE A 155 -1.61 3.89 32.57
CA ILE A 155 -0.69 5.04 32.60
C ILE A 155 -0.76 5.77 33.96
N SER A 156 -1.93 5.79 34.60
CA SER A 156 -2.11 6.47 35.89
C SER A 156 -1.49 5.73 37.08
N SER A 157 -1.27 4.42 36.96
CA SER A 157 -0.80 3.55 38.05
C SER A 157 0.65 3.05 37.90
N ARG A 158 1.27 3.22 36.71
CA ARG A 158 2.64 2.77 36.45
C ARG A 158 3.65 3.93 36.51
N PRO A 159 4.88 3.69 37.04
CA PRO A 159 5.87 4.74 37.24
C PRO A 159 6.54 5.26 35.96
N SER A 160 6.45 4.54 34.83
CA SER A 160 7.02 5.01 33.55
C SER A 160 6.29 4.47 32.30
N LEU A 161 6.02 5.35 31.32
CA LEU A 161 5.39 5.00 30.04
C LEU A 161 6.22 4.01 29.20
N SER A 162 7.54 4.04 29.37
CA SER A 162 8.49 3.14 28.70
C SER A 162 8.36 1.67 29.11
N GLN A 163 7.65 1.38 30.21
CA GLN A 163 7.28 0.02 30.61
C GLN A 163 5.99 -0.47 29.95
N ILE A 164 5.19 0.43 29.37
CA ILE A 164 3.89 0.12 28.75
C ILE A 164 4.06 -0.01 27.23
N ALA A 165 4.72 0.96 26.61
CA ALA A 165 4.89 1.05 25.17
C ALA A 165 6.33 1.46 24.81
N CYS A 166 6.82 0.95 23.68
CA CYS A 166 8.09 1.38 23.12
C CYS A 166 8.03 2.84 22.67
N PRO A 167 9.16 3.57 22.65
CA PRO A 167 9.20 4.97 22.24
C PRO A 167 8.56 5.22 20.87
N ALA A 168 8.80 4.34 19.90
CA ALA A 168 8.24 4.45 18.55
C ALA A 168 6.71 4.54 18.56
N LEU A 169 6.04 3.69 19.35
CA LEU A 169 4.59 3.70 19.46
C LEU A 169 4.09 4.98 20.13
N ILE A 170 4.74 5.42 21.21
CA ILE A 170 4.34 6.63 21.94
C ILE A 170 4.51 7.88 21.06
N ASP A 171 5.62 7.98 20.34
CA ASP A 171 5.89 9.12 19.46
C ASP A 171 4.92 9.16 18.27
N ALA A 172 4.61 8.01 17.65
CA ALA A 172 3.61 7.91 16.59
C ALA A 172 2.20 8.29 17.08
N ILE A 173 1.78 7.80 18.25
CA ILE A 173 0.50 8.17 18.86
C ILE A 173 0.43 9.67 19.14
N CYS A 174 1.52 10.26 19.65
CA CYS A 174 1.54 11.67 19.98
C CYS A 174 1.57 12.57 18.74
N LEU A 175 2.23 12.14 17.66
CA LEU A 175 2.13 12.77 16.34
C LEU A 175 0.67 12.83 15.88
N TRP A 176 -0.05 11.70 15.95
CA TRP A 176 -1.47 11.67 15.61
C TRP A 176 -2.34 12.51 16.55
N GLY A 177 -2.10 12.44 17.87
CA GLY A 177 -2.81 13.25 18.84
C GLY A 177 -2.68 14.75 18.59
N SER A 178 -1.52 15.19 18.09
CA SER A 178 -1.23 16.57 17.68
C SER A 178 -1.94 16.89 16.36
N HIS A 179 -1.86 16.01 15.36
CA HIS A 179 -2.51 16.18 14.07
C HIS A 179 -4.05 16.26 14.16
N LEU A 180 -4.67 15.51 15.06
CA LEU A 180 -6.12 15.48 15.28
C LEU A 180 -6.60 16.59 16.22
N SER A 181 -5.70 17.35 16.82
CA SER A 181 -6.06 18.38 17.79
C SER A 181 -6.61 19.63 17.11
N HIS A 182 -7.76 20.10 17.58
CA HIS A 182 -8.37 21.37 17.16
C HIS A 182 -7.66 22.60 17.75
N SER A 183 -6.73 22.42 18.68
CA SER A 183 -5.90 23.51 19.22
C SER A 183 -4.70 23.78 18.32
N GLU A 184 -4.60 25.00 17.80
CA GLU A 184 -3.48 25.48 16.96
C GLU A 184 -2.11 25.32 17.67
N ALA A 185 -2.07 25.53 18.98
CA ALA A 185 -0.87 25.36 19.80
C ALA A 185 -0.39 23.89 19.87
N LEU A 186 -1.31 22.93 19.78
CA LEU A 186 -0.97 21.50 19.75
C LEU A 186 -0.72 21.02 18.32
N SER A 187 -1.47 21.51 17.33
CA SER A 187 -1.30 21.14 15.93
C SER A 187 0.05 21.60 15.36
N SER A 188 0.51 22.80 15.75
CA SER A 188 1.85 23.33 15.37
C SER A 188 3.02 22.48 15.86
N GLN A 189 2.82 21.60 16.85
CA GLN A 189 3.86 20.66 17.32
C GLN A 189 4.08 19.49 16.36
N THR A 190 3.20 19.26 15.37
CA THR A 190 3.36 18.19 14.39
C THR A 190 4.74 18.22 13.72
N THR A 191 5.24 19.41 13.40
CA THR A 191 6.55 19.63 12.77
C THR A 191 7.74 19.17 13.63
N THR A 192 7.61 19.18 14.96
CA THR A 192 8.66 18.71 15.88
C THR A 192 8.49 17.25 16.25
N LEU A 193 7.25 16.75 16.30
CA LEU A 193 6.92 15.37 16.67
C LEU A 193 7.20 14.38 15.53
N LEU A 194 7.07 14.79 14.26
CA LEU A 194 7.29 13.90 13.12
C LEU A 194 8.75 13.38 13.05
N PRO A 195 9.79 14.23 13.08
CA PRO A 195 11.19 13.74 13.08
C PRO A 195 11.49 12.82 14.27
N GLU A 196 10.88 13.08 15.42
CA GLU A 196 11.05 12.28 16.62
C GLU A 196 10.43 10.88 16.46
N ALA A 197 9.21 10.81 15.92
CA ALA A 197 8.54 9.53 15.64
C ALA A 197 9.33 8.69 14.62
N LEU A 198 9.86 9.30 13.56
CA LEU A 198 10.70 8.63 12.56
C LEU A 198 12.00 8.08 13.19
N ARG A 199 12.67 8.89 14.02
CA ARG A 199 13.90 8.50 14.71
C ARG A 199 13.64 7.32 15.66
N SER A 200 12.58 7.39 16.46
CA SER A 200 12.20 6.34 17.40
C SER A 200 11.79 5.04 16.70
N ALA A 201 11.06 5.12 15.59
CA ALA A 201 10.71 3.96 14.77
C ALA A 201 11.96 3.24 14.24
N ALA A 202 12.89 3.99 13.65
CA ALA A 202 14.14 3.45 13.10
C ALA A 202 15.02 2.73 14.15
N MET A 203 14.94 3.11 15.43
CA MET A 203 15.73 2.49 16.51
C MET A 203 14.96 1.48 17.35
N SER A 204 13.68 1.24 17.05
CA SER A 204 12.78 0.47 17.92
C SER A 204 13.23 -0.99 18.10
N LEU A 205 13.68 -1.63 17.03
CA LEU A 205 14.12 -3.02 17.06
C LEU A 205 15.54 -3.22 17.59
N SER A 206 16.34 -2.16 17.73
CA SER A 206 17.76 -2.26 18.14
C SER A 206 17.93 -2.48 19.65
N ASN A 207 16.91 -2.19 20.46
CA ASN A 207 16.96 -2.31 21.92
C ASN A 207 15.72 -3.07 22.45
N GLN A 208 15.54 -4.32 22.03
CA GLN A 208 14.42 -5.15 22.46
C GLN A 208 14.50 -5.46 23.96
N ARG A 209 13.77 -4.67 24.76
CA ARG A 209 13.63 -4.88 26.22
C ARG A 209 12.31 -5.54 26.61
N ASN A 210 11.33 -5.56 25.71
CA ASN A 210 9.98 -6.04 25.97
C ASN A 210 9.56 -7.03 24.85
N PRO A 211 8.94 -8.20 25.17
CA PRO A 211 8.41 -9.12 24.16
C PRO A 211 7.44 -8.47 23.17
N ASN A 212 6.75 -7.40 23.59
CA ASN A 212 5.78 -6.67 22.76
C ASN A 212 6.42 -5.59 21.87
N THR A 213 7.74 -5.37 21.93
CA THR A 213 8.41 -4.36 21.12
C THR A 213 8.17 -4.58 19.63
N VAL A 214 8.15 -5.83 19.16
CA VAL A 214 7.91 -6.16 17.73
C VAL A 214 6.53 -5.68 17.29
N ILE A 215 5.46 -6.12 17.96
CA ILE A 215 4.09 -5.76 17.57
C ILE A 215 3.83 -4.26 17.74
N GLN A 216 4.40 -3.63 18.77
CA GLN A 216 4.32 -2.18 18.97
C GLN A 216 5.07 -1.40 17.89
N THR A 217 6.18 -1.94 17.38
CA THR A 217 6.88 -1.36 16.23
C THR A 217 6.03 -1.46 14.97
N ILE A 218 5.41 -2.63 14.70
CA ILE A 218 4.47 -2.80 13.58
C ILE A 218 3.34 -1.77 13.68
N GLN A 219 2.77 -1.54 14.86
CA GLN A 219 1.71 -0.54 15.06
C GLN A 219 2.23 0.88 14.79
N ALA A 220 3.43 1.22 15.25
CA ALA A 220 4.04 2.52 15.00
C ALA A 220 4.27 2.78 13.51
N GLU A 221 4.82 1.80 12.79
CA GLU A 221 5.03 1.86 11.34
C GLU A 221 3.70 1.99 10.59
N ALA A 222 2.66 1.24 10.99
CA ALA A 222 1.32 1.35 10.40
C ALA A 222 0.69 2.74 10.61
N LEU A 223 0.86 3.33 11.81
CA LEU A 223 0.39 4.68 12.10
C LEU A 223 1.15 5.74 11.30
N LEU A 224 2.47 5.60 11.15
CA LEU A 224 3.27 6.49 10.32
C LEU A 224 2.84 6.41 8.84
N ALA A 225 2.64 5.20 8.34
CA ALA A 225 2.16 4.98 6.97
C ALA A 225 0.84 5.71 6.71
N GLN A 226 -0.15 5.51 7.57
CA GLN A 226 -1.44 6.21 7.49
C GLN A 226 -1.30 7.73 7.59
N TYR A 227 -0.39 8.23 8.44
CA TYR A 227 -0.16 9.67 8.56
C TYR A 227 0.35 10.24 7.24
N PHE A 228 1.33 9.59 6.60
CA PHE A 228 1.86 10.01 5.32
C PHE A 228 0.81 9.90 4.20
N PHE A 229 0.04 8.81 4.15
CA PHE A 229 -1.05 8.67 3.18
C PHE A 229 -2.09 9.77 3.33
N ARG A 230 -2.52 10.09 4.56
CA ARG A 230 -3.47 11.17 4.84
C ARG A 230 -2.97 12.53 4.35
N ASN A 231 -1.66 12.76 4.46
CA ASN A 231 -0.97 13.97 4.01
C ASN A 231 -0.51 13.90 2.54
N ALA A 232 -0.99 12.93 1.76
CA ALA A 232 -0.65 12.71 0.35
C ALA A 232 0.84 12.49 0.04
N ARG A 233 1.61 12.03 1.04
CA ARG A 233 3.03 11.66 0.93
C ARG A 233 3.15 10.16 0.65
N ILE A 234 2.68 9.75 -0.53
CA ILE A 234 2.47 8.34 -0.89
C ILE A 234 3.74 7.50 -0.78
N LEU A 235 4.89 8.02 -1.23
CA LEU A 235 6.16 7.29 -1.20
C LEU A 235 6.58 6.90 0.23
N GLU A 236 6.49 7.84 1.16
CA GLU A 236 6.84 7.62 2.57
C GLU A 236 5.82 6.72 3.25
N GLY A 237 4.53 6.88 2.92
CA GLY A 237 3.49 5.97 3.36
C GLY A 237 3.78 4.52 2.99
N LYS A 238 4.16 4.28 1.73
CA LYS A 238 4.54 2.96 1.22
C LYS A 238 5.79 2.41 1.89
N TYR A 239 6.79 3.25 2.15
CA TYR A 239 8.01 2.85 2.87
C TYR A 239 7.66 2.27 4.25
N HIS A 240 6.85 2.99 5.03
CA HIS A 240 6.45 2.54 6.36
C HIS A 240 5.50 1.33 6.31
N ALA A 241 4.56 1.28 5.37
CA ALA A 241 3.66 0.13 5.19
C ALA A 241 4.43 -1.15 4.83
N SER A 242 5.38 -1.07 3.90
CA SER A 242 6.24 -2.18 3.49
C SER A 242 7.16 -2.63 4.63
N THR A 243 7.70 -1.69 5.41
CA THR A 243 8.47 -1.99 6.62
C THR A 243 7.62 -2.77 7.63
N ALA A 244 6.38 -2.33 7.88
CA ALA A 244 5.46 -2.99 8.80
C ALA A 244 5.12 -4.43 8.36
N VAL A 245 4.83 -4.63 7.07
CA VAL A 245 4.61 -5.97 6.49
C VAL A 245 5.86 -6.84 6.64
N SER A 246 7.05 -6.31 6.32
CA SER A 246 8.31 -7.05 6.42
C SER A 246 8.58 -7.54 7.85
N ILE A 247 8.37 -6.68 8.85
CA ILE A 247 8.51 -7.04 10.27
C ILE A 247 7.46 -8.10 10.67
N ALA A 248 6.21 -7.97 10.20
CA ALA A 248 5.16 -8.95 10.49
C ALA A 248 5.46 -10.33 9.89
N LEU A 249 5.97 -10.37 8.65
CA LEU A 249 6.39 -11.59 7.97
C LEU A 249 7.58 -12.25 8.67
N SER A 250 8.64 -11.48 8.96
CA SER A 250 9.84 -11.98 9.64
C SER A 250 9.54 -12.48 11.06
N SER A 251 8.48 -11.96 11.68
CA SER A 251 8.00 -12.35 13.01
C SER A 251 6.99 -13.51 12.96
N GLY A 252 6.71 -14.06 11.78
CA GLY A 252 5.82 -15.22 11.61
C GLY A 252 4.33 -14.92 11.75
N PHE A 253 3.90 -13.66 11.73
CA PHE A 253 2.49 -13.31 11.96
C PHE A 253 1.56 -13.73 10.81
N HIS A 254 2.11 -14.16 9.67
CA HIS A 254 1.40 -14.73 8.52
C HIS A 254 1.13 -16.24 8.66
N LYS A 255 1.68 -16.88 9.70
CA LYS A 255 1.60 -18.33 9.94
C LYS A 255 0.91 -18.70 11.25
N ILE A 256 0.06 -17.83 11.77
CA ILE A 256 -0.68 -18.08 13.02
C ILE A 256 -1.64 -19.26 12.80
N ARG A 257 -1.57 -20.27 13.69
CA ARG A 257 -2.30 -21.56 13.60
C ARG A 257 -1.97 -22.42 12.37
N SER A 258 -0.81 -22.21 11.73
CA SER A 258 -0.37 -23.07 10.62
C SER A 258 -0.05 -24.51 11.12
N PRO A 259 -0.51 -25.56 10.41
CA PRO A 259 -0.32 -26.95 10.83
C PRO A 259 1.16 -27.37 10.90
N ASN A 260 2.03 -26.79 10.06
CA ASN A 260 3.45 -27.15 9.99
C ASN A 260 4.30 -26.56 11.14
N ILE A 261 3.78 -25.59 11.88
CA ILE A 261 4.49 -24.93 13.00
C ILE A 261 4.16 -25.59 14.35
N GLN A 262 3.06 -26.33 14.45
CA GLN A 262 2.69 -27.02 15.70
C GLN A 262 3.65 -28.17 16.07
N SER A 263 4.46 -28.64 15.13
CA SER A 263 5.51 -29.65 15.39
C SER A 263 6.75 -29.08 16.09
N ASN A 264 6.98 -27.75 16.02
CA ASN A 264 8.03 -27.01 16.73
C ASN A 264 7.53 -25.58 16.99
N PRO A 265 6.72 -25.34 18.05
CA PRO A 265 6.18 -24.02 18.30
C PRO A 265 7.34 -23.03 18.49
N PRO A 266 7.34 -21.85 17.83
CA PRO A 266 8.32 -20.81 18.09
C PRO A 266 8.23 -20.49 19.58
N GLN A 267 9.35 -20.68 20.27
CA GLN A 267 9.45 -20.33 21.68
C GLN A 267 9.11 -18.86 21.79
N SER A 268 7.98 -18.55 22.43
CA SER A 268 7.68 -17.18 22.81
C SER A 268 8.84 -16.67 23.66
N PRO A 269 9.17 -15.37 23.62
CA PRO A 269 10.24 -14.82 24.46
C PRO A 269 10.02 -15.08 25.96
N THR A 270 8.77 -15.36 26.34
CA THR A 270 8.31 -15.65 27.70
C THR A 270 8.30 -17.14 28.05
N GLY A 271 8.51 -18.05 27.08
CA GLY A 271 8.45 -19.50 27.28
C GLY A 271 7.03 -20.08 27.41
N TYR A 272 6.00 -19.23 27.44
CA TYR A 272 4.57 -19.61 27.54
C TYR A 272 3.82 -19.36 26.24
N PRO A 273 2.81 -20.18 25.88
CA PRO A 273 1.97 -19.88 24.72
C PRO A 273 1.31 -18.50 24.89
N PRO A 274 1.12 -17.74 23.81
CA PRO A 274 0.47 -16.44 23.87
C PRO A 274 -0.96 -16.59 24.43
N THR A 275 -1.41 -15.59 25.18
CA THR A 275 -2.81 -15.48 25.58
C THR A 275 -3.71 -15.28 24.34
N ALA A 276 -5.00 -15.58 24.44
CA ALA A 276 -5.95 -15.34 23.34
C ALA A 276 -5.95 -13.87 22.88
N GLN A 277 -5.77 -12.94 23.82
CA GLN A 277 -5.63 -11.51 23.55
C GLN A 277 -4.37 -11.22 22.72
N GLU A 278 -3.20 -11.74 23.14
CA GLU A 278 -1.93 -11.53 22.44
C GLU A 278 -1.93 -12.18 21.06
N GLU A 279 -2.54 -13.36 20.91
CA GLU A 279 -2.73 -14.00 19.60
C GLU A 279 -3.62 -13.12 18.70
N GLY A 280 -4.73 -12.62 19.25
CA GLY A 280 -5.65 -11.73 18.54
C GLY A 280 -5.03 -10.43 18.06
N GLU A 281 -4.21 -9.79 18.90
CA GLU A 281 -3.45 -8.60 18.51
C GLU A 281 -2.51 -8.91 17.35
N ARG A 282 -1.85 -10.08 17.32
CA ARG A 282 -0.96 -10.49 16.21
C ARG A 282 -1.72 -10.77 14.92
N ILE A 283 -2.88 -11.43 15.01
CA ILE A 283 -3.79 -11.65 13.88
C ILE A 283 -4.22 -10.29 13.30
N ASN A 284 -4.70 -9.38 14.14
CA ASN A 284 -5.15 -8.06 13.72
C ASN A 284 -4.00 -7.22 13.16
N ALA A 285 -2.81 -7.29 13.77
CA ALA A 285 -1.60 -6.61 13.28
C ALA A 285 -1.26 -7.03 11.85
N PHE A 286 -1.21 -8.35 11.60
CA PHE A 286 -0.90 -8.90 10.27
C PHE A 286 -1.90 -8.43 9.22
N TRP A 287 -3.20 -8.58 9.49
CA TRP A 287 -4.22 -8.18 8.53
C TRP A 287 -4.27 -6.67 8.31
N ALA A 288 -4.06 -5.86 9.34
CA ALA A 288 -4.01 -4.41 9.22
C ALA A 288 -2.89 -3.96 8.27
N VAL A 289 -1.67 -4.49 8.44
CA VAL A 289 -0.53 -4.07 7.61
C VAL A 289 -0.55 -4.64 6.21
N LEU A 290 -1.00 -5.89 6.03
CA LEU A 290 -1.17 -6.48 4.70
C LEU A 290 -2.22 -5.71 3.89
N THR A 291 -3.35 -5.41 4.50
CA THR A 291 -4.44 -4.62 3.90
C THR A 291 -3.95 -3.23 3.52
N LEU A 292 -3.30 -2.53 4.46
CA LEU A 292 -2.77 -1.18 4.24
C LEU A 292 -1.74 -1.15 3.08
N ASN A 293 -0.77 -2.06 3.09
CA ASN A 293 0.26 -2.10 2.06
C ASN A 293 -0.32 -2.38 0.66
N ASN A 294 -1.15 -3.41 0.53
CA ASN A 294 -1.60 -3.88 -0.79
C ASN A 294 -2.62 -2.92 -1.42
N THR A 295 -3.51 -2.33 -0.61
CA THR A 295 -4.47 -1.34 -1.11
C THR A 295 -3.78 -0.10 -1.66
N TRP A 296 -2.76 0.40 -0.98
CA TRP A 296 -2.01 1.58 -1.44
C TRP A 296 -1.06 1.27 -2.59
N LEU A 297 -0.52 0.05 -2.69
CA LEU A 297 0.19 -0.38 -3.91
C LEU A 297 -0.73 -0.38 -5.13
N ALA A 298 -1.94 -0.97 -5.00
CA ALA A 298 -2.93 -0.99 -6.07
C ALA A 298 -3.43 0.42 -6.43
N ALA A 299 -3.68 1.29 -5.44
CA ALA A 299 -4.17 2.64 -5.67
C ALA A 299 -3.13 3.58 -6.32
N ASP A 300 -1.85 3.41 -5.99
CA ASP A 300 -0.73 4.14 -6.62
C ASP A 300 -0.34 3.58 -7.99
N GLY A 301 -0.92 2.44 -8.38
CA GLY A 301 -0.61 1.78 -9.63
C GLY A 301 0.72 1.01 -9.63
N SER A 302 1.22 0.64 -8.46
CA SER A 302 2.45 -0.14 -8.32
C SER A 302 2.17 -1.64 -8.36
N PRO A 303 3.08 -2.45 -8.92
CA PRO A 303 2.95 -3.90 -8.85
C PRO A 303 3.05 -4.38 -7.39
N GLY A 304 2.05 -5.12 -6.94
CA GLY A 304 2.05 -5.78 -5.63
C GLY A 304 2.78 -7.12 -5.64
N ASP A 305 3.39 -7.48 -4.51
CA ASP A 305 3.99 -8.80 -4.31
C ASP A 305 2.93 -9.85 -3.91
N VAL A 306 3.09 -11.10 -4.37
CA VAL A 306 2.12 -12.18 -4.16
C VAL A 306 2.36 -12.85 -2.81
N LEU A 307 2.15 -12.09 -1.74
CA LEU A 307 2.24 -12.60 -0.38
C LEU A 307 1.04 -13.49 0.01
N TYR A 308 -0.04 -13.49 -0.76
CA TYR A 308 -1.29 -14.18 -0.42
C TYR A 308 -1.18 -15.70 -0.35
N ALA A 309 -0.33 -16.32 -1.16
CA ALA A 309 -0.18 -17.78 -1.21
C ALA A 309 0.41 -18.36 0.09
N ILE A 310 1.17 -17.57 0.84
CA ILE A 310 1.84 -18.03 2.06
C ILE A 310 1.03 -17.74 3.33
N VAL A 311 -0.17 -17.15 3.22
CA VAL A 311 -0.96 -16.72 4.38
C VAL A 311 -1.77 -17.88 4.95
N ASP A 312 -1.40 -18.30 6.16
CA ASP A 312 -2.15 -19.28 6.94
C ASP A 312 -2.93 -18.64 8.08
N THR A 313 -2.61 -17.40 8.47
CA THR A 313 -3.27 -16.69 9.57
C THR A 313 -4.79 -16.59 9.36
N PRO A 314 -5.62 -16.92 10.36
CA PRO A 314 -7.09 -16.88 10.25
C PRO A 314 -7.60 -15.44 10.12
N TRP A 315 -8.84 -15.27 9.64
CA TRP A 315 -9.47 -13.94 9.53
C TRP A 315 -9.53 -13.19 10.88
N PRO A 316 -9.34 -11.86 10.88
CA PRO A 316 -9.33 -11.06 12.10
C PRO A 316 -10.74 -10.90 12.68
N LEU A 317 -10.80 -10.61 13.98
CA LEU A 317 -12.02 -10.32 14.72
C LEU A 317 -11.85 -8.98 15.46
N ASP A 318 -12.97 -8.41 15.91
CA ASP A 318 -12.92 -7.20 16.72
C ASP A 318 -12.09 -7.46 17.99
N ILE A 319 -11.24 -6.51 18.37
CA ILE A 319 -10.22 -6.71 19.41
C ILE A 319 -10.84 -7.11 20.76
N GLU A 320 -12.06 -6.62 21.03
CA GLU A 320 -12.81 -6.93 22.24
C GLU A 320 -13.22 -8.41 22.31
N MET A 321 -13.46 -9.06 21.15
CA MET A 321 -13.89 -10.47 21.11
C MET A 321 -12.82 -11.44 21.62
N TYR A 322 -11.53 -11.10 21.44
CA TYR A 322 -10.43 -11.91 21.98
C TYR A 322 -10.36 -11.86 23.52
N SER A 323 -10.83 -10.77 24.14
CA SER A 323 -10.85 -10.59 25.59
C SER A 323 -12.05 -11.26 26.27
N GLN A 324 -13.23 -11.23 25.61
CA GLN A 324 -14.49 -11.69 26.18
C GLN A 324 -14.63 -13.21 26.17
N VAL A 325 -13.88 -13.89 25.31
CA VAL A 325 -14.11 -15.30 25.00
C VAL A 325 -12.85 -16.11 25.38
N GLY A 326 -12.40 -16.04 26.64
CA GLY A 326 -11.15 -16.69 27.07
C GLY A 326 -11.00 -18.18 26.68
N ILE A 327 -12.05 -19.00 26.88
CA ILE A 327 -12.02 -20.48 26.72
C ILE A 327 -12.93 -20.97 25.57
N LEU A 328 -13.95 -20.21 25.16
CA LEU A 328 -14.85 -20.60 24.06
C LEU A 328 -14.30 -20.27 22.67
N PHE A 329 -13.26 -19.43 22.58
CA PHE A 329 -12.67 -18.97 21.32
C PHE A 329 -11.86 -20.06 20.61
N THR A 330 -11.37 -21.05 21.36
CA THR A 330 -10.75 -22.26 20.82
C THR A 330 -11.78 -23.24 20.25
N HIS A 331 -13.07 -23.08 20.55
CA HIS A 331 -14.14 -23.98 20.10
C HIS A 331 -14.93 -23.46 18.89
N THR A 332 -14.99 -22.14 18.67
CA THR A 332 -15.74 -21.54 17.56
C THR A 332 -14.88 -21.26 16.33
N GLN A 333 -13.55 -21.19 16.47
CA GLN A 333 -12.61 -21.02 15.37
C GLN A 333 -11.81 -22.31 15.14
N PRO A 334 -11.43 -22.61 13.88
CA PRO A 334 -10.60 -23.77 13.59
C PRO A 334 -9.29 -23.71 14.41
N SER A 335 -8.93 -24.83 15.04
CA SER A 335 -7.66 -24.98 15.75
C SER A 335 -6.46 -24.84 14.81
N ASN A 336 -6.67 -25.12 13.52
CA ASN A 336 -5.68 -24.99 12.45
C ASN A 336 -6.22 -24.07 11.37
N SER A 337 -5.35 -23.25 10.79
CA SER A 337 -5.66 -22.38 9.66
C SER A 337 -4.58 -22.56 8.59
N SER A 338 -4.99 -22.57 7.32
CA SER A 338 -4.09 -22.79 6.18
C SER A 338 -4.66 -22.16 4.92
N SER A 339 -3.81 -21.56 4.08
CA SER A 339 -4.21 -21.02 2.77
C SER A 339 -5.42 -20.07 2.86
N THR A 340 -5.47 -19.20 3.89
CA THR A 340 -6.65 -18.37 4.20
C THR A 340 -7.10 -17.53 3.01
N VAL A 341 -6.15 -16.85 2.36
CA VAL A 341 -6.46 -15.98 1.21
C VAL A 341 -6.79 -16.82 -0.04
N GLU A 342 -6.07 -17.91 -0.29
CA GLU A 342 -6.32 -18.78 -1.44
C GLU A 342 -7.70 -19.44 -1.37
N ASN A 343 -8.13 -19.87 -0.19
CA ASN A 343 -9.46 -20.42 0.05
C ASN A 343 -10.54 -19.38 -0.27
N PHE A 344 -10.38 -18.15 0.22
CA PHE A 344 -11.31 -17.06 -0.09
C PHE A 344 -11.33 -16.71 -1.58
N LEU A 345 -10.17 -16.60 -2.22
CA LEU A 345 -10.07 -16.35 -3.66
C LEU A 345 -10.60 -17.53 -4.50
N SER A 346 -10.63 -18.74 -3.93
CA SER A 346 -11.26 -19.92 -4.54
C SER A 346 -12.76 -20.02 -4.23
N ASN A 347 -13.34 -18.99 -3.60
CA ASN A 347 -14.74 -18.92 -3.20
C ASN A 347 -15.17 -20.05 -2.24
N VAL A 348 -14.25 -20.53 -1.40
CA VAL A 348 -14.56 -21.48 -0.32
C VAL A 348 -15.36 -20.75 0.75
N PRO A 349 -16.53 -21.27 1.18
CA PRO A 349 -17.33 -20.64 2.22
C PRO A 349 -16.57 -20.52 3.54
N ASP A 350 -16.65 -19.36 4.17
CA ASP A 350 -16.17 -19.12 5.54
C ASP A 350 -17.23 -18.35 6.35
N HIS A 351 -17.06 -18.30 7.67
CA HIS A 351 -18.00 -17.66 8.60
C HIS A 351 -17.48 -16.31 9.14
N ALA A 352 -16.46 -15.72 8.51
CA ALA A 352 -15.86 -14.49 9.00
C ALA A 352 -16.67 -13.26 8.57
N THR A 353 -17.51 -12.79 9.49
CA THR A 353 -18.45 -11.67 9.29
C THR A 353 -18.03 -10.37 10.01
N ALA A 354 -16.99 -10.40 10.84
CA ALA A 354 -16.47 -9.21 11.51
C ALA A 354 -16.04 -8.15 10.48
N LEU A 355 -16.32 -6.87 10.76
CA LEU A 355 -16.04 -5.79 9.80
C LEU A 355 -14.57 -5.72 9.42
N VAL A 356 -13.65 -5.96 10.37
CA VAL A 356 -12.21 -5.99 10.11
C VAL A 356 -11.81 -7.11 9.13
N ALA A 357 -12.52 -8.25 9.16
CA ALA A 357 -12.31 -9.34 8.19
C ALA A 357 -12.90 -8.98 6.83
N LEU A 358 -14.11 -8.42 6.80
CA LEU A 358 -14.74 -7.95 5.56
C LEU A 358 -13.91 -6.85 4.89
N HIS A 359 -13.28 -5.97 5.67
CA HIS A 359 -12.34 -4.96 5.19
C HIS A 359 -11.12 -5.57 4.53
N ALA A 360 -10.46 -6.55 5.17
CA ALA A 360 -9.34 -7.26 4.58
C ALA A 360 -9.74 -7.98 3.28
N LYS A 361 -10.89 -8.67 3.26
CA LYS A 361 -11.43 -9.33 2.06
C LYS A 361 -11.71 -8.34 0.91
N ALA A 362 -12.34 -7.21 1.23
CA ALA A 362 -12.67 -6.16 0.25
C ALA A 362 -11.40 -5.54 -0.37
N ALA A 363 -10.39 -5.29 0.46
CA ALA A 363 -9.08 -4.84 0.02
C ALA A 363 -8.36 -5.85 -0.88
N ILE A 364 -8.41 -7.14 -0.54
CA ILE A 364 -7.82 -8.22 -1.34
C ILE A 364 -8.47 -8.28 -2.72
N VAL A 365 -9.81 -8.27 -2.82
CA VAL A 365 -10.47 -8.33 -4.14
C VAL A 365 -10.20 -7.07 -4.97
N PHE A 366 -10.03 -5.91 -4.34
CA PHE A 366 -9.64 -4.68 -5.02
C PHE A 366 -8.22 -4.78 -5.60
N ASP A 367 -7.25 -5.22 -4.80
CA ASP A 367 -5.88 -5.46 -5.25
C ASP A 367 -5.81 -6.51 -6.38
N GLN A 368 -6.52 -7.63 -6.23
CA GLN A 368 -6.56 -8.66 -7.27
C GLN A 368 -7.23 -8.16 -8.57
N ALA A 369 -8.28 -7.34 -8.46
CA ALA A 369 -8.93 -6.75 -9.61
C ALA A 369 -8.00 -5.79 -10.36
N TYR A 370 -7.23 -4.99 -9.61
CA TYR A 370 -6.21 -4.12 -10.18
C TYR A 370 -5.11 -4.93 -10.88
N ARG A 371 -4.53 -5.93 -10.21
CA ARG A 371 -3.47 -6.79 -10.79
C ARG A 371 -3.92 -7.51 -12.05
N LEU A 372 -5.13 -8.05 -12.06
CA LEU A 372 -5.65 -8.73 -13.24
C LEU A 372 -5.90 -7.73 -14.38
N ALA A 373 -6.44 -6.55 -14.08
CA ALA A 373 -6.67 -5.50 -15.09
C ALA A 373 -5.39 -4.99 -15.75
N THR A 374 -4.28 -4.85 -14.99
CA THR A 374 -2.98 -4.44 -15.54
C THR A 374 -2.38 -5.54 -16.41
N GLN A 375 -2.39 -6.79 -15.94
CA GLN A 375 -1.94 -7.94 -16.72
C GLN A 375 -2.66 -8.08 -18.06
N PHE A 376 -3.98 -7.86 -18.06
CA PHE A 376 -4.78 -7.83 -19.29
C PHE A 376 -4.33 -6.74 -20.25
N THR A 377 -4.12 -5.52 -19.75
CA THR A 377 -3.72 -4.38 -20.58
C THR A 377 -2.33 -4.61 -21.19
N GLU A 378 -1.40 -5.21 -20.44
CA GLU A 378 -0.07 -5.57 -20.94
C GLU A 378 -0.10 -6.73 -21.95
N SER A 379 -0.91 -7.77 -21.69
CA SER A 379 -1.04 -8.92 -22.58
C SER A 379 -1.78 -8.60 -23.87
N MET A 380 -2.75 -7.68 -23.87
CA MET A 380 -3.42 -7.24 -25.10
C MET A 380 -2.44 -6.59 -26.09
N ASN A 381 -1.35 -6.02 -25.58
CA ASN A 381 -0.25 -5.46 -26.38
C ASN A 381 0.77 -6.53 -26.83
N ARG A 382 0.74 -7.74 -26.26
CA ARG A 382 1.66 -8.85 -26.51
C ARG A 382 0.84 -10.11 -26.80
N THR A 383 0.31 -10.22 -28.02
CA THR A 383 -0.41 -11.41 -28.52
C THR A 383 0.21 -12.71 -28.03
N ASN A 384 -0.51 -13.50 -27.20
CA ASN A 384 -0.49 -14.98 -27.11
C ASN A 384 -0.92 -15.58 -25.75
N GLN A 385 -2.11 -15.26 -25.18
CA GLN A 385 -2.83 -16.17 -24.23
C GLN A 385 -4.23 -15.64 -23.80
N PRO A 386 -5.29 -15.80 -24.61
CA PRO A 386 -6.62 -15.31 -24.26
C PRO A 386 -7.40 -16.19 -23.25
N ASN A 387 -7.13 -17.50 -23.17
CA ASN A 387 -8.03 -18.43 -22.45
C ASN A 387 -7.87 -18.42 -20.91
N ASN A 388 -6.65 -18.28 -20.39
CA ASN A 388 -6.40 -18.32 -18.93
C ASN A 388 -7.03 -17.12 -18.22
N HIS A 389 -6.91 -15.93 -18.82
CA HIS A 389 -7.40 -14.72 -18.19
C HIS A 389 -8.94 -14.66 -18.09
N CYS A 390 -9.68 -15.32 -18.99
CA CYS A 390 -11.15 -15.39 -18.93
C CYS A 390 -11.63 -16.20 -17.70
N ALA A 391 -10.93 -17.28 -17.37
CA ALA A 391 -11.23 -18.08 -16.18
C ALA A 391 -10.92 -17.31 -14.89
N GLU A 392 -9.78 -16.62 -14.85
CA GLU A 392 -9.39 -15.78 -13.70
C GLU A 392 -10.35 -14.60 -13.49
N TYR A 393 -10.78 -13.94 -14.57
CA TYR A 393 -11.81 -12.91 -14.53
C TYR A 393 -13.11 -13.46 -13.95
N SER A 394 -13.59 -14.59 -14.47
CA SER A 394 -14.86 -15.20 -14.03
C SER A 394 -14.81 -15.58 -12.55
N ARG A 395 -13.69 -16.18 -12.10
CA ARG A 395 -13.47 -16.55 -10.71
C ARG A 395 -13.47 -15.33 -9.80
N LEU A 396 -12.69 -14.29 -10.13
CA LEU A 396 -12.62 -13.09 -9.31
C LEU A 396 -13.96 -12.33 -9.29
N HIS A 397 -14.66 -12.28 -10.42
CA HIS A 397 -16.01 -11.70 -10.48
C HIS A 397 -16.97 -12.43 -9.54
N GLN A 398 -16.95 -13.77 -9.52
CA GLN A 398 -17.79 -14.56 -8.61
C GLN A 398 -17.47 -14.28 -7.14
N VAL A 399 -16.18 -14.18 -6.77
CA VAL A 399 -15.76 -13.84 -5.40
C VAL A 399 -16.25 -12.44 -5.01
N ILE A 400 -16.13 -11.45 -5.91
CA ILE A 400 -16.63 -10.09 -5.69
C ILE A 400 -18.15 -10.11 -5.45
N GLU A 401 -18.92 -10.80 -6.29
CA GLU A 401 -20.39 -10.87 -6.13
C GLU A 401 -20.80 -11.62 -4.85
N SER A 402 -20.10 -12.71 -4.50
CA SER A 402 -20.33 -13.43 -3.24
C SER A 402 -20.06 -12.54 -2.03
N LEU A 403 -18.98 -11.75 -2.07
CA LEU A 403 -18.66 -10.81 -1.00
C LEU A 403 -19.74 -9.73 -0.89
N LYS A 404 -20.20 -9.13 -2.01
CA LYS A 404 -21.30 -8.14 -2.01
C LYS A 404 -22.56 -8.67 -1.32
N GLN A 405 -22.95 -9.90 -1.63
CA GLN A 405 -24.14 -10.53 -1.06
C GLN A 405 -24.00 -10.78 0.46
N GLY A 406 -22.77 -10.99 0.94
CA GLY A 406 -22.48 -11.18 2.36
C GLY A 406 -22.29 -9.88 3.16
N LEU A 407 -22.27 -8.70 2.52
CA LEU A 407 -22.06 -7.44 3.24
C LEU A 407 -23.32 -6.99 3.99
N PRO A 408 -23.19 -6.48 5.23
CA PRO A 408 -24.27 -5.76 5.89
C PRO A 408 -24.73 -4.55 5.06
N PRO A 409 -26.05 -4.27 4.99
CA PRO A 409 -26.56 -3.07 4.33
C PRO A 409 -25.97 -1.80 4.97
N ILE A 410 -25.63 -0.80 4.14
CA ILE A 410 -25.05 0.48 4.62
C ILE A 410 -25.96 1.20 5.63
N SER A 411 -27.28 1.02 5.50
CA SER A 411 -28.30 1.55 6.41
C SER A 411 -28.45 0.78 7.72
N SER A 412 -27.81 -0.39 7.88
CA SER A 412 -27.99 -1.26 9.06
C SER A 412 -27.61 -0.55 10.37
N SER A 413 -28.59 -0.39 11.27
CA SER A 413 -28.37 0.22 12.60
C SER A 413 -27.45 -0.60 13.50
N GLU A 414 -27.28 -1.90 13.22
CA GLU A 414 -26.53 -2.83 14.07
C GLU A 414 -25.02 -2.67 13.92
N VAL A 415 -24.57 -1.99 12.87
CA VAL A 415 -23.16 -1.83 12.56
C VAL A 415 -22.59 -0.60 13.27
N ASN A 416 -21.73 -0.85 14.27
CA ASN A 416 -21.13 0.19 15.11
C ASN A 416 -20.23 1.17 14.32
N SER A 417 -19.48 0.69 13.32
CA SER A 417 -18.56 1.53 12.53
C SER A 417 -19.08 1.78 11.11
N LYS A 418 -19.89 2.84 10.96
CA LYS A 418 -20.41 3.27 9.66
C LYS A 418 -19.33 3.75 8.70
N SER A 419 -18.26 4.36 9.21
CA SER A 419 -17.13 4.80 8.38
C SER A 419 -16.41 3.62 7.75
N LEU A 420 -16.09 2.58 8.53
CA LEU A 420 -15.47 1.36 8.01
C LEU A 420 -16.39 0.62 7.04
N LEU A 421 -17.70 0.55 7.34
CA LEU A 421 -18.65 -0.08 6.42
C LEU A 421 -18.71 0.63 5.07
N LEU A 422 -18.68 1.97 5.06
CA LEU A 422 -18.62 2.75 3.82
C LEU A 422 -17.33 2.49 3.02
N VAL A 423 -16.19 2.35 3.71
CA VAL A 423 -14.90 1.98 3.10
C VAL A 423 -14.99 0.59 2.47
N ILE A 424 -15.57 -0.40 3.16
CA ILE A 424 -15.77 -1.77 2.66
C ILE A 424 -16.61 -1.78 1.38
N HIS A 425 -17.78 -1.13 1.39
CA HIS A 425 -18.65 -1.03 0.20
C HIS A 425 -17.90 -0.32 -0.95
N SER A 426 -17.17 0.75 -0.65
CA SER A 426 -16.37 1.48 -1.64
C SER A 426 -15.32 0.58 -2.29
N PHE A 427 -14.61 -0.25 -1.53
CA PHE A 427 -13.62 -1.20 -2.05
C PHE A 427 -14.25 -2.24 -2.97
N VAL A 428 -15.35 -2.88 -2.56
CA VAL A 428 -15.96 -3.97 -3.34
C VAL A 428 -16.54 -3.46 -4.67
N HIS A 429 -17.14 -2.28 -4.67
CA HIS A 429 -17.60 -1.64 -5.89
C HIS A 429 -16.43 -1.12 -6.75
N ALA A 430 -15.40 -0.55 -6.14
CA ALA A 430 -14.19 -0.15 -6.87
C ALA A 430 -13.48 -1.36 -7.51
N ALA A 431 -13.45 -2.53 -6.84
CA ALA A 431 -12.93 -3.77 -7.41
C ALA A 431 -13.70 -4.17 -8.69
N THR A 432 -15.02 -3.99 -8.68
CA THR A 432 -15.86 -4.21 -9.86
C THR A 432 -15.52 -3.23 -10.99
N ILE A 433 -15.30 -1.95 -10.67
CA ILE A 433 -14.88 -0.94 -11.66
C ILE A 433 -13.53 -1.34 -12.25
N GLN A 434 -12.53 -1.62 -11.41
CA GLN A 434 -11.18 -1.97 -11.84
C GLN A 434 -11.15 -3.21 -12.73
N LEU A 435 -11.85 -4.28 -12.33
CA LEU A 435 -11.92 -5.53 -13.09
C LEU A 435 -12.52 -5.33 -14.49
N ASN A 436 -13.43 -4.37 -14.65
CA ASN A 436 -14.11 -4.10 -15.92
C ASN A 436 -13.48 -2.98 -16.75
N ASN A 437 -12.54 -2.21 -16.19
CA ASN A 437 -11.92 -1.06 -16.85
C ASN A 437 -11.28 -1.40 -18.22
N PRO A 438 -10.48 -2.49 -18.37
CA PRO A 438 -9.85 -2.82 -19.66
C PRO A 438 -10.86 -3.08 -20.79
N PHE A 439 -12.07 -3.50 -20.45
CA PHE A 439 -13.08 -3.98 -21.38
C PHE A 439 -14.21 -2.98 -21.61
N ARG A 440 -14.28 -1.91 -20.82
CA ARG A 440 -15.41 -0.98 -20.75
C ARG A 440 -15.75 -0.30 -22.08
N LEU A 441 -14.75 -0.02 -22.92
CA LEU A 441 -14.95 0.63 -24.22
C LEU A 441 -15.36 -0.34 -25.34
N HIS A 442 -15.19 -1.65 -25.11
CA HIS A 442 -15.37 -2.67 -26.13
C HIS A 442 -16.58 -3.56 -25.88
N PHE A 443 -17.00 -3.72 -24.61
CA PHE A 443 -18.05 -4.64 -24.22
C PHE A 443 -19.10 -3.95 -23.33
N ASP A 444 -20.35 -3.94 -23.79
CA ASP A 444 -21.48 -3.31 -23.10
C ASP A 444 -21.74 -3.90 -21.70
N ILE A 445 -21.51 -5.20 -21.52
CA ILE A 445 -21.67 -5.86 -20.22
C ILE A 445 -20.67 -5.29 -19.20
N SER A 446 -19.40 -5.17 -19.58
CA SER A 446 -18.35 -4.60 -18.72
C SER A 446 -18.61 -3.12 -18.43
N ARG A 447 -19.12 -2.38 -19.42
CA ARG A 447 -19.56 -1.00 -19.24
C ARG A 447 -20.70 -0.86 -18.25
N SER A 448 -21.77 -1.64 -18.41
CA SER A 448 -22.91 -1.64 -17.50
C SER A 448 -22.49 -1.99 -16.07
N ARG A 449 -21.63 -3.00 -15.89
CA ARG A 449 -21.09 -3.40 -14.57
C ARG A 449 -20.31 -2.26 -13.90
N ALA A 450 -19.45 -1.56 -14.63
CA ALA A 450 -18.68 -0.44 -14.09
C ALA A 450 -19.58 0.74 -13.69
N ILE A 451 -20.58 1.09 -14.52
CA ILE A 451 -21.55 2.16 -14.22
C ILE A 451 -22.38 1.80 -12.99
N ASN A 452 -22.93 0.59 -12.93
CA ASN A 452 -23.75 0.15 -11.79
C ASN A 452 -22.94 0.13 -10.48
N ALA A 453 -21.66 -0.27 -10.54
CA ALA A 453 -20.77 -0.21 -9.39
C ALA A 453 -20.49 1.24 -8.94
N ALA A 454 -20.27 2.16 -9.87
CA ALA A 454 -20.09 3.58 -9.55
C ALA A 454 -21.37 4.20 -8.95
N ILE A 455 -22.54 3.83 -9.46
CA ILE A 455 -23.84 4.24 -8.89
C ILE A 455 -24.00 3.72 -7.47
N ALA A 456 -23.66 2.45 -7.22
CA ALA A 456 -23.76 1.86 -5.89
C ALA A 456 -22.86 2.58 -4.84
N ILE A 457 -21.67 3.06 -5.23
CA ILE A 457 -20.84 3.91 -4.36
C ILE A 457 -21.57 5.21 -3.99
N VAL A 458 -22.19 5.86 -4.98
CA VAL A 458 -22.97 7.10 -4.76
C VAL A 458 -24.18 6.84 -3.86
N ASP A 459 -24.86 5.72 -4.04
CA ASP A 459 -26.01 5.37 -3.20
C ASP A 459 -25.60 5.05 -1.76
N CYS A 460 -24.42 4.46 -1.55
CA CYS A 460 -23.85 4.29 -0.20
C CYS A 460 -23.57 5.64 0.47
N MET A 461 -23.05 6.62 -0.28
CA MET A 461 -22.83 7.99 0.23
C MET A 461 -24.15 8.65 0.62
N ARG A 462 -25.19 8.56 -0.21
CA ARG A 462 -26.52 9.16 0.05
C ARG A 462 -27.20 8.58 1.27
N GLN A 463 -26.98 7.30 1.55
CA GLN A 463 -27.54 6.59 2.70
C GLN A 463 -26.76 6.81 4.00
N THR A 464 -25.62 7.52 3.95
CA THR A 464 -24.74 7.74 5.09
C THR A 464 -24.70 9.22 5.46
N ASN A 465 -24.86 9.54 6.74
CA ASN A 465 -24.67 10.91 7.22
C ASN A 465 -23.17 11.25 7.35
N LEU A 466 -22.52 11.57 6.23
CA LEU A 466 -21.07 11.75 6.13
C LEU A 466 -20.47 12.71 7.18
N PRO A 467 -21.07 13.89 7.47
CA PRO A 467 -20.54 14.81 8.49
C PRO A 467 -20.43 14.21 9.89
N THR A 468 -21.21 13.18 10.22
CA THR A 468 -21.19 12.53 11.54
C THR A 468 -20.10 11.47 11.69
N LEU A 469 -19.43 11.09 10.60
CA LEU A 469 -18.41 10.03 10.63
C LEU A 469 -17.11 10.49 11.32
N GLY A 470 -16.81 11.79 11.28
CA GLY A 470 -15.61 12.39 11.86
C GLY A 470 -14.34 12.06 11.07
N TYR A 471 -13.92 10.79 11.07
CA TYR A 471 -12.76 10.30 10.33
C TYR A 471 -13.16 9.22 9.33
N ILE A 472 -12.50 9.24 8.17
CA ILE A 472 -12.56 8.18 7.17
C ILE A 472 -11.15 7.91 6.62
N ASP A 473 -10.90 6.66 6.23
CA ASP A 473 -9.63 6.26 5.64
C ASP A 473 -9.36 7.07 4.36
N ALA A 474 -8.15 7.63 4.23
CA ALA A 474 -7.74 8.45 3.09
C ALA A 474 -7.87 7.73 1.74
N ILE A 475 -7.84 6.39 1.73
CA ILE A 475 -7.99 5.58 0.52
C ILE A 475 -9.30 5.86 -0.21
N VAL A 476 -10.37 6.25 0.49
CA VAL A 476 -11.67 6.52 -0.14
C VAL A 476 -11.60 7.63 -1.18
N GLY A 477 -10.68 8.58 -1.04
CA GLY A 477 -10.44 9.60 -2.05
C GLY A 477 -10.09 8.98 -3.42
N THR A 478 -9.25 7.95 -3.42
CA THR A 478 -8.86 7.23 -4.65
C THR A 478 -10.00 6.39 -5.20
N LEU A 479 -10.76 5.71 -4.33
CA LEU A 479 -11.89 4.85 -4.73
C LEU A 479 -13.03 5.67 -5.35
N TRP A 480 -13.34 6.81 -4.73
CA TRP A 480 -14.37 7.72 -5.20
C TRP A 480 -13.93 8.48 -6.47
N MET A 481 -12.63 8.75 -6.63
CA MET A 481 -12.09 9.24 -7.90
C MET A 481 -12.26 8.22 -9.03
N ALA A 482 -12.02 6.93 -8.76
CA ALA A 482 -12.26 5.88 -9.75
C ALA A 482 -13.74 5.84 -10.18
N ALA A 483 -14.68 6.02 -9.24
CA ALA A 483 -16.11 6.12 -9.53
C ALA A 483 -16.45 7.37 -10.37
N SER A 484 -15.89 8.54 -10.03
CA SER A 484 -16.14 9.77 -10.78
C SER A 484 -15.63 9.70 -12.23
N GLN A 485 -14.48 9.04 -12.45
CA GLN A 485 -13.92 8.79 -13.78
C GLN A 485 -14.84 7.95 -14.67
N VAL A 486 -15.61 7.01 -14.11
CA VAL A 486 -16.62 6.25 -14.86
C VAL A 486 -17.64 7.22 -15.45
N PHE A 487 -18.27 8.05 -14.61
CA PHE A 487 -19.28 9.01 -15.07
C PHE A 487 -18.74 10.06 -16.03
N MET A 488 -17.53 10.58 -15.78
CA MET A 488 -16.87 11.54 -16.67
C MET A 488 -16.59 10.95 -18.06
N THR A 489 -16.19 9.68 -18.14
CA THR A 489 -16.00 8.99 -19.42
C THR A 489 -17.32 8.84 -20.18
N GLU A 490 -18.40 8.53 -19.47
CA GLU A 490 -19.73 8.39 -20.08
C GLU A 490 -20.28 9.74 -20.59
N LEU A 491 -20.06 10.81 -19.83
CA LEU A 491 -20.44 12.17 -20.23
C LEU A 491 -19.68 12.64 -21.47
N SER A 492 -18.38 12.35 -21.57
CA SER A 492 -17.59 12.73 -22.76
C SER A 492 -18.04 11.96 -24.00
N GLN A 493 -18.35 10.65 -23.88
CA GLN A 493 -18.92 9.87 -24.98
C GLN A 493 -20.29 10.37 -25.42
N ALA A 494 -21.14 10.78 -24.47
CA ALA A 494 -22.47 11.31 -24.77
C ALA A 494 -22.44 12.61 -25.58
N ARG A 495 -21.36 13.41 -25.50
CA ARG A 495 -21.17 14.59 -26.36
C ARG A 495 -20.99 14.22 -27.83
N HIS A 496 -20.34 13.09 -28.11
CA HIS A 496 -20.06 12.63 -29.47
C HIS A 496 -21.20 11.79 -30.06
N ASN A 497 -22.03 11.16 -29.23
CA ASN A 497 -23.14 10.31 -29.65
C ASN A 497 -24.50 10.95 -29.38
N SER A 498 -25.14 11.47 -30.44
CA SER A 498 -26.45 12.15 -30.40
C SER A 498 -27.63 11.29 -29.94
N GLY A 499 -27.43 9.98 -29.76
CA GLY A 499 -28.45 9.03 -29.28
C GLY A 499 -28.52 8.87 -27.75
N SER A 500 -27.69 9.58 -26.98
CA SER A 500 -27.65 9.45 -25.52
C SER A 500 -28.88 10.10 -24.86
N SER A 501 -29.58 9.36 -23.99
CA SER A 501 -30.74 9.89 -23.25
C SER A 501 -30.33 11.08 -22.38
N ARG A 502 -31.03 12.22 -22.53
CA ARG A 502 -30.82 13.42 -21.70
C ARG A 502 -30.92 13.13 -20.20
N GLN A 503 -31.77 12.17 -19.82
CA GLN A 503 -31.94 11.75 -18.42
C GLN A 503 -30.66 11.10 -17.87
N ASN A 504 -29.99 10.24 -18.64
CA ASN A 504 -28.75 9.58 -18.20
C ASN A 504 -27.62 10.58 -18.02
N VAL A 505 -27.51 11.56 -18.93
CA VAL A 505 -26.51 12.64 -18.81
C VAL A 505 -26.72 13.45 -17.53
N GLN A 506 -27.97 13.79 -17.19
CA GLN A 506 -28.27 14.51 -15.96
C GLN A 506 -27.97 13.67 -14.71
N GLN A 507 -28.30 12.38 -14.72
CA GLN A 507 -28.00 11.47 -13.60
C GLN A 507 -26.49 11.36 -13.36
N PHE A 508 -25.68 11.23 -14.42
CA PHE A 508 -24.22 11.14 -14.28
C PHE A 508 -23.59 12.43 -13.76
N ARG A 509 -24.09 13.61 -14.17
CA ARG A 509 -23.66 14.89 -13.60
C ARG A 509 -23.95 14.97 -12.11
N GLN A 510 -25.19 14.65 -11.71
CA GLN A 510 -25.58 14.64 -10.30
C GLN A 510 -24.76 13.63 -9.48
N ALA A 511 -24.39 12.50 -10.06
CA ALA A 511 -23.53 11.51 -9.41
C ALA A 511 -22.12 12.06 -9.15
N VAL A 512 -21.50 12.73 -10.13
CA VAL A 512 -20.19 13.40 -9.95
C VAL A 512 -20.28 14.49 -8.88
N GLU A 513 -21.32 15.32 -8.91
CA GLU A 513 -21.54 16.37 -7.91
C GLU A 513 -21.72 15.79 -6.50
N THR A 514 -22.41 14.66 -6.37
CA THR A 514 -22.56 13.95 -5.09
C THR A 514 -21.21 13.47 -4.56
N ILE A 515 -20.35 12.92 -5.43
CA ILE A 515 -19.00 12.47 -5.05
C ILE A 515 -18.14 13.67 -4.60
N LEU A 516 -18.16 14.77 -5.34
CA LEU A 516 -17.41 15.97 -4.99
C LEU A 516 -17.88 16.58 -3.66
N ALA A 517 -19.19 16.60 -3.42
CA ALA A 517 -19.76 17.02 -2.15
C ALA A 517 -19.39 16.07 -1.00
N ALA A 518 -19.32 14.77 -1.24
CA ALA A 518 -18.86 13.80 -0.25
C ALA A 518 -17.37 13.99 0.09
N MET A 519 -16.52 14.25 -0.90
CA MET A 519 -15.09 14.53 -0.68
C MET A 519 -14.86 15.83 0.09
N SER A 520 -15.67 16.87 -0.14
CA SER A 520 -15.49 18.16 0.55
C SER A 520 -15.77 18.09 2.06
N VAL A 521 -16.62 17.15 2.49
CA VAL A 521 -16.86 16.87 3.93
C VAL A 521 -15.57 16.46 4.65
N PHE A 522 -14.64 15.79 3.94
CA PHE A 522 -13.38 15.29 4.48
C PHE A 522 -12.16 16.05 3.92
N SER A 523 -12.33 17.35 3.66
CA SER A 523 -11.28 18.23 3.14
C SER A 523 -10.11 18.44 4.12
N ASP A 524 -10.27 18.08 5.39
CA ASP A 524 -9.19 18.02 6.38
C ASP A 524 -8.14 16.93 6.07
N CYS A 525 -8.48 15.95 5.22
CA CYS A 525 -7.55 14.99 4.67
C CYS A 525 -6.99 15.49 3.33
N ARG A 526 -5.71 15.87 3.32
CA ARG A 526 -5.02 16.38 2.11
C ARG A 526 -5.11 15.43 0.92
N MET A 527 -5.07 14.12 1.16
CA MET A 527 -5.22 13.14 0.10
C MET A 527 -6.60 13.15 -0.55
N ILE A 528 -7.68 13.23 0.24
CA ILE A 528 -9.05 13.34 -0.29
C ILE A 528 -9.23 14.68 -1.01
N GLU A 529 -8.68 15.76 -0.45
CA GLU A 529 -8.70 17.10 -1.05
C GLU A 529 -8.05 17.10 -2.45
N LEU A 530 -6.84 16.55 -2.59
CA LEU A 530 -6.15 16.45 -3.89
C LEU A 530 -6.91 15.62 -4.92
N GLN A 531 -7.56 14.54 -4.49
CA GLN A 531 -8.42 13.74 -5.37
C GLN A 531 -9.66 14.54 -5.81
N SER A 532 -10.25 15.32 -4.91
CA SER A 532 -11.35 16.24 -5.22
C SER A 532 -10.95 17.33 -6.21
N GLU A 533 -9.82 18.02 -5.99
CA GLU A 533 -9.27 19.02 -6.91
C GLU A 533 -9.03 18.43 -8.31
N THR A 534 -8.53 17.20 -8.38
CA THR A 534 -8.30 16.49 -9.65
C THR A 534 -9.60 16.09 -10.32
N ALA A 535 -10.58 15.59 -9.56
CA ALA A 535 -11.91 15.29 -10.06
C ALA A 535 -12.62 16.53 -10.62
N GLN A 536 -12.52 17.67 -9.93
CA GLN A 536 -13.10 18.95 -10.38
C GLN A 536 -12.48 19.42 -11.70
N ARG A 537 -11.15 19.37 -11.82
CA ARG A 537 -10.44 19.72 -13.07
C ARG A 537 -10.87 18.83 -14.23
N ASN A 538 -10.96 17.52 -14.01
CA ASN A 538 -11.38 16.58 -15.04
C ASN A 538 -12.85 16.79 -15.42
N TYR A 539 -13.71 17.06 -14.44
CA TYR A 539 -15.13 17.30 -14.69
C TYR A 539 -15.37 18.58 -15.48
N ALA A 540 -14.60 19.64 -15.22
CA ALA A 540 -14.68 20.89 -15.98
C ALA A 540 -14.24 20.75 -17.45
N ALA A 541 -13.43 19.74 -17.79
CA ALA A 541 -13.03 19.45 -19.16
C ALA A 541 -14.10 18.65 -19.94
N VAL A 542 -14.95 17.92 -19.21
CA VAL A 542 -16.07 17.09 -19.71
C VAL A 542 -17.36 17.87 -19.77
#